data_AF-A0A7V3JS00-F1
#
_entry.id   AF-A0A7V3JS00-F1
#
_cell.length_a   1.000
_cell.length_b   1.000
_cell.length_c   1.000
_cell.angle_alpha   90.00
_cell.angle_beta   90.00
_cell.angle_gamma   90.00
#
_symmetry.space_group_name_H-M   'P 1'
#
loop_
_entity.id
_entity.type
_entity.pdbx_description
1 polymer ?
#
loop_
_entity_poly.entity_id
_entity_poly.type
_entity_poly.pdbx_seq_one_letter_code
_entity_poly.pdbx_strand_id
1 'polypeptide(L)'
;MARQKNLDTLVVKMYRLSTRIKELEVEYEQMKKDIIDELRKLPNQEYITTDPKSGIKIEAKLVVREIWDISPKEFIERFKERIDINEFLKVDTNKVRQASVQYGLFKIEELNEIGLKIREIEYVTVREVKRK
;
A
#
# COMPACT_ATOMS: atom_id res chain seq x y z
N MET A 1 0.57 30.33 37.22
CA MET A 1 -0.58 29.39 37.32
C MET A 1 -1.49 29.36 36.08
N ALA A 2 -1.97 30.49 35.54
CA ALA A 2 -2.90 30.48 34.39
C ALA A 2 -2.33 29.86 33.09
N ARG A 3 -1.04 30.10 32.77
CA ARG A 3 -0.39 29.50 31.59
C ARG A 3 -0.28 27.97 31.65
N GLN A 4 -0.11 27.41 32.85
CA GLN A 4 -0.02 25.96 33.06
C GLN A 4 -1.38 25.29 32.84
N LYS A 5 -2.47 25.88 33.36
CA LYS A 5 -3.84 25.41 33.10
C LYS A 5 -4.22 25.40 31.61
N ASN A 6 -3.74 26.38 30.83
CA ASN A 6 -3.97 26.42 29.39
C ASN A 6 -3.20 25.30 28.66
N LEU A 7 -1.94 25.06 29.06
CA LEU A 7 -1.14 23.97 28.51
C LEU A 7 -1.76 22.60 28.83
N ASP A 8 -2.18 22.38 30.07
CA ASP A 8 -2.85 21.15 30.49
C ASP A 8 -4.10 20.88 29.65
N THR A 9 -4.90 21.91 29.38
CA THR A 9 -6.10 21.81 28.54
C THR A 9 -5.76 21.41 27.10
N LEU A 10 -4.71 21.99 26.52
CA LEU A 10 -4.27 21.67 25.15
C LEU A 10 -3.73 20.25 25.06
N VAL A 11 -2.91 19.83 26.01
CA VAL A 11 -2.35 18.46 26.07
C VAL A 11 -3.46 17.42 26.17
N VAL A 12 -4.46 17.66 27.04
CA VAL A 12 -5.61 16.75 27.18
C VAL A 12 -6.44 16.69 25.88
N LYS A 13 -6.67 17.84 25.21
CA LYS A 13 -7.37 17.86 23.91
C LYS A 13 -6.59 17.09 22.85
N MET A 14 -5.28 17.28 22.77
CA MET A 14 -4.42 16.59 21.81
C MET A 14 -4.42 15.07 22.05
N TYR A 15 -4.33 14.65 23.31
CA TYR A 15 -4.41 13.23 23.67
C TYR A 15 -5.75 12.61 23.23
N ARG A 16 -6.87 13.27 23.51
CA ARG A 16 -8.20 12.79 23.09
C ARG A 16 -8.32 12.68 21.57
N LEU A 17 -7.82 13.68 20.84
CA LEU A 17 -7.78 13.63 19.37
C LEU A 17 -6.92 12.47 18.86
N SER A 18 -5.75 12.24 19.46
CA SER A 18 -4.90 11.10 19.09
C SER A 18 -5.58 9.76 19.32
N THR A 19 -6.29 9.59 20.45
CA THR A 19 -7.08 8.39 20.71
C THR A 19 -8.19 8.22 19.68
N ARG A 20 -8.93 9.29 19.36
CA ARG A 20 -10.00 9.23 18.37
C ARG A 20 -9.49 8.92 16.96
N ILE A 21 -8.32 9.44 16.58
CA ILE A 21 -7.68 9.10 15.30
C ILE A 21 -7.39 7.60 15.24
N LYS A 22 -6.80 7.02 16.29
CA LYS A 22 -6.53 5.57 16.34
C LYS A 22 -7.79 4.72 16.23
N GLU A 23 -8.87 5.12 16.91
CA GLU A 23 -10.17 4.44 16.79
C GLU A 23 -10.69 4.48 15.35
N LEU A 24 -10.64 5.66 14.71
CA LEU A 24 -11.08 5.85 13.33
C LEU A 24 -10.20 5.08 12.33
N GLU A 25 -8.90 4.97 12.58
CA GLU A 25 -7.98 4.15 11.77
C GLU A 25 -8.37 2.67 11.82
N VAL A 26 -8.68 2.14 13.01
CA VAL A 26 -9.15 0.75 13.17
C VAL A 26 -10.49 0.54 12.46
N GLU A 27 -11.44 1.46 12.64
CA GLU A 27 -12.75 1.40 11.99
C GLU A 27 -12.61 1.44 10.46
N TYR A 28 -11.74 2.31 9.94
CA TYR A 28 -11.45 2.43 8.51
C TYR A 28 -10.82 1.17 7.93
N GLU A 29 -9.85 0.56 8.63
CA GLU A 29 -9.25 -0.71 8.19
C GLU A 29 -10.25 -1.87 8.22
N GLN A 30 -11.19 -1.88 9.17
CA GLN A 30 -12.27 -2.87 9.17
C GLN A 30 -13.20 -2.65 7.97
N MET A 31 -13.63 -1.42 7.70
CA MET A 31 -14.45 -1.11 6.52
C MET A 31 -13.79 -1.52 5.21
N LYS A 32 -12.45 -1.35 5.08
CA LYS A 32 -11.73 -1.82 3.89
C LYS A 32 -11.87 -3.32 3.68
N LYS A 33 -11.73 -4.12 4.75
CA LYS A 33 -11.89 -5.58 4.67
C LYS A 33 -13.30 -5.95 4.25
N ASP A 34 -14.30 -5.32 4.85
CA ASP A 34 -15.70 -5.57 4.54
C ASP A 34 -16.00 -5.23 3.06
N ILE A 35 -15.48 -4.10 2.56
CA ILE A 35 -15.63 -3.72 1.15
C ILE A 35 -14.94 -4.74 0.23
N ILE A 36 -13.72 -5.20 0.55
CA ILE A 36 -13.03 -6.24 -0.23
C ILE A 36 -13.88 -7.50 -0.33
N ASP A 37 -14.46 -7.96 0.78
CA ASP A 37 -15.30 -9.16 0.81
C ASP A 37 -16.58 -9.00 -0.02
N GLU A 38 -17.18 -7.82 -0.04
CA GLU A 38 -18.33 -7.53 -0.91
C GLU A 38 -17.94 -7.42 -2.40
N LEU A 39 -16.83 -6.74 -2.72
CA LEU A 39 -16.37 -6.59 -4.10
C LEU A 39 -16.02 -7.93 -4.75
N ARG A 40 -15.48 -8.90 -3.99
CA ARG A 40 -15.22 -10.27 -4.48
C ARG A 40 -16.47 -10.97 -5.02
N LYS A 41 -17.66 -10.59 -4.54
CA LYS A 41 -18.94 -11.17 -4.96
C LYS A 41 -19.51 -10.52 -6.22
N LEU A 42 -18.97 -9.37 -6.64
CA LEU A 42 -19.46 -8.60 -7.77
C LEU A 42 -18.76 -8.96 -9.08
N PRO A 43 -19.47 -8.88 -10.22
CA PRO A 43 -18.83 -8.97 -11.53
C PRO A 43 -17.84 -7.80 -11.70
N ASN A 44 -16.67 -8.08 -12.27
CA ASN A 44 -15.56 -7.14 -12.45
C ASN A 44 -14.97 -6.57 -11.15
N GLN A 45 -15.43 -7.00 -9.97
CA GLN A 45 -14.94 -6.57 -8.65
C GLN A 45 -14.93 -5.05 -8.46
N GLU A 46 -15.95 -4.38 -9.01
CA GLU A 46 -16.14 -2.94 -9.01
C GLU A 46 -17.54 -2.56 -8.53
N TYR A 47 -17.64 -1.42 -7.83
CA TYR A 47 -18.91 -0.86 -7.38
C TYR A 47 -18.89 0.67 -7.50
N ILE A 48 -19.97 1.24 -8.03
CA ILE A 48 -20.11 2.70 -8.18
C ILE A 48 -21.35 3.16 -7.43
N THR A 49 -21.19 4.17 -6.59
CA THR A 49 -22.28 4.82 -5.85
C THR A 49 -22.20 6.34 -5.97
N THR A 50 -23.19 7.04 -5.45
CA THR A 50 -23.22 8.51 -5.37
C THR A 50 -23.46 8.90 -3.93
N ASP A 51 -22.58 9.75 -3.37
CA ASP A 51 -22.80 10.31 -2.04
C ASP A 51 -24.04 11.22 -2.06
N PRO A 52 -25.10 10.91 -1.30
CA PRO A 52 -26.33 11.71 -1.31
C PRO A 52 -26.14 13.14 -0.80
N LYS A 53 -25.08 13.41 -0.02
CA LYS A 53 -24.83 14.75 0.54
C LYS A 53 -24.13 15.67 -0.44
N SER A 54 -23.04 15.19 -1.05
CA SER A 54 -22.23 15.98 -1.99
C SER A 54 -22.62 15.81 -3.46
N GLY A 55 -23.40 14.77 -3.79
CA GLY A 55 -23.70 14.38 -5.18
C GLY A 55 -22.50 13.78 -5.93
N ILE A 56 -21.38 13.52 -5.23
CA ILE A 56 -20.14 13.01 -5.82
C ILE A 56 -20.31 11.53 -6.15
N LYS A 57 -19.94 11.13 -7.37
CA LYS A 57 -19.84 9.72 -7.76
C LYS A 57 -18.55 9.11 -7.23
N ILE A 58 -18.66 7.96 -6.58
CA ILE A 58 -17.55 7.26 -5.94
C ILE A 58 -17.47 5.86 -6.52
N GLU A 59 -16.29 5.46 -6.94
CA GLU A 59 -15.97 4.10 -7.38
C GLU A 59 -15.12 3.42 -6.31
N ALA A 60 -15.54 2.20 -5.93
CA ALA A 60 -14.74 1.25 -5.19
C ALA A 60 -14.33 0.11 -6.14
N LYS A 61 -13.04 -0.17 -6.23
CA LYS A 61 -12.50 -1.23 -7.08
C LYS A 61 -11.48 -2.08 -6.33
N LEU A 62 -11.64 -3.40 -6.41
CA LEU A 62 -10.64 -4.33 -5.91
C LEU A 62 -9.46 -4.36 -6.88
N VAL A 63 -8.26 -4.19 -6.34
CA VAL A 63 -7.02 -4.24 -7.10
C VAL A 63 -6.17 -5.37 -6.55
N VAL A 64 -5.84 -6.30 -7.43
CA VAL A 64 -4.85 -7.33 -7.18
C VAL A 64 -3.51 -6.82 -7.68
N ARG A 65 -2.50 -6.83 -6.82
CA ARG A 65 -1.13 -6.45 -7.18
C ARG A 65 -0.18 -7.57 -6.82
N GLU A 66 0.58 -8.00 -7.82
CA GLU A 66 1.74 -8.86 -7.64
C GLU A 66 2.90 -8.07 -7.00
N ILE A 67 3.43 -8.59 -5.90
CA ILE A 67 4.62 -8.10 -5.21
C ILE A 67 5.71 -9.15 -5.28
N TRP A 68 6.92 -8.69 -5.61
CA TRP A 68 8.13 -9.49 -5.54
C TRP A 68 8.79 -9.23 -4.18
N ASP A 69 9.09 -10.30 -3.46
CA ASP A 69 9.79 -10.27 -2.19
C ASP A 69 11.09 -11.05 -2.34
N ILE A 70 12.21 -10.38 -2.15
CA ILE A 70 13.55 -10.94 -2.35
C ILE A 70 14.40 -10.47 -1.17
N SER A 71 15.20 -11.38 -0.61
CA SER A 71 16.18 -11.04 0.41
C SER A 71 17.21 -10.04 -0.14
N PRO A 72 17.31 -8.81 0.40
CA PRO A 72 18.27 -7.83 -0.08
C PRO A 72 19.72 -8.34 0.00
N LYS A 73 20.02 -9.13 1.04
CA LYS A 73 21.35 -9.71 1.26
C LYS A 73 21.73 -10.69 0.15
N GLU A 74 20.86 -11.65 -0.15
CA GLU A 74 21.12 -12.69 -1.15
C GLU A 74 21.17 -12.10 -2.57
N PHE A 75 20.30 -11.11 -2.84
CA PHE A 75 20.33 -10.35 -4.10
C PHE A 75 21.66 -9.64 -4.29
N ILE A 76 22.10 -8.87 -3.30
CA ILE A 76 23.37 -8.14 -3.37
C ILE A 76 24.52 -9.14 -3.55
N GLU A 77 24.56 -10.22 -2.77
CA GLU A 77 25.64 -11.21 -2.85
C GLU A 77 25.76 -11.88 -4.22
N ARG A 78 24.63 -12.22 -4.86
CA ARG A 78 24.58 -12.85 -6.19
C ARG A 78 24.96 -11.89 -7.33
N PHE A 79 24.59 -10.61 -7.23
CA PHE A 79 24.71 -9.66 -8.34
C PHE A 79 25.75 -8.55 -8.11
N LYS A 80 26.51 -8.57 -7.01
CA LYS A 80 27.53 -7.56 -6.65
C LYS A 80 28.57 -7.25 -7.74
N GLU A 81 28.85 -8.22 -8.61
CA GLU A 81 29.85 -8.08 -9.69
C GLU A 81 29.23 -7.54 -10.99
N ARG A 82 27.89 -7.56 -11.10
CA ARG A 82 27.14 -7.10 -12.28
C ARG A 82 26.55 -5.71 -12.12
N ILE A 83 26.46 -5.19 -10.90
CA ILE A 83 25.81 -3.92 -10.59
C ILE A 83 26.71 -3.11 -9.65
N ASP A 84 26.82 -1.80 -9.85
CA ASP A 84 27.33 -0.92 -8.80
C ASP A 84 26.28 -0.85 -7.68
N ILE A 85 26.57 -1.57 -6.60
CA ILE A 85 25.70 -1.71 -5.44
C ILE A 85 25.31 -0.33 -4.88
N ASN A 86 26.17 0.69 -4.95
CA ASN A 86 25.87 2.02 -4.41
C ASN A 86 24.70 2.72 -5.12
N GLU A 87 24.42 2.41 -6.38
CA GLU A 87 23.22 2.90 -7.08
C GLU A 87 21.95 2.08 -6.75
N PHE A 88 22.13 0.83 -6.32
CA PHE A 88 21.06 -0.16 -6.11
C PHE A 88 20.77 -0.46 -4.62
N LEU A 89 21.50 0.17 -3.69
CA LEU A 89 21.55 -0.15 -2.24
C LEU A 89 20.25 0.07 -1.44
N LYS A 90 19.18 0.47 -2.10
CA LYS A 90 17.82 0.26 -1.58
C LYS A 90 17.19 -0.71 -2.55
N VAL A 91 17.25 -2.01 -2.26
CA VAL A 91 16.59 -3.06 -3.03
C VAL A 91 15.09 -2.77 -3.01
N ASP A 92 14.66 -1.91 -3.91
CA ASP A 92 13.28 -1.64 -4.20
C ASP A 92 12.85 -2.76 -5.14
N THR A 93 12.08 -3.70 -4.60
CA THR A 93 11.65 -4.88 -5.36
C THR A 93 10.80 -4.50 -6.57
N ASN A 94 10.21 -3.30 -6.61
CA ASN A 94 9.59 -2.78 -7.83
C ASN A 94 10.62 -2.45 -8.91
N LYS A 95 11.77 -1.86 -8.53
CA LYS A 95 12.87 -1.61 -9.47
C LYS A 95 13.48 -2.91 -9.97
N VAL A 96 13.64 -3.92 -9.12
CA VAL A 96 14.10 -5.27 -9.53
C VAL A 96 13.13 -5.88 -10.54
N ARG A 97 11.83 -5.88 -10.23
CA ARG A 97 10.81 -6.38 -11.16
C ARG A 97 10.86 -5.64 -12.50
N GLN A 98 10.96 -4.30 -12.47
CA GLN A 98 11.04 -3.51 -13.68
C GLN A 98 12.31 -3.81 -14.49
N ALA A 99 13.47 -3.88 -13.82
CA ALA A 99 14.76 -4.26 -14.40
C ALA A 99 14.73 -5.63 -15.08
N SER A 100 14.08 -6.61 -14.45
CA SER A 100 13.91 -7.96 -15.00
C SER A 100 12.93 -8.01 -16.17
N VAL A 101 11.70 -7.50 -15.98
CA VAL A 101 10.61 -7.68 -16.94
C VAL A 101 10.76 -6.77 -18.17
N GLN A 102 11.18 -5.52 -17.96
CA GLN A 102 11.27 -4.53 -19.05
C GLN A 102 12.64 -4.52 -19.73
N TYR A 103 13.72 -4.73 -18.96
CA TYR A 103 15.09 -4.56 -19.45
C TYR A 103 15.90 -5.87 -19.50
N GLY A 104 15.37 -6.99 -18.98
CA GLY A 104 16.04 -8.29 -19.01
C GLY A 104 17.34 -8.35 -18.18
N LEU A 105 17.55 -7.41 -17.25
CA LEU A 105 18.81 -7.26 -16.52
C LEU A 105 19.08 -8.41 -15.53
N PHE A 106 18.02 -8.96 -14.93
CA PHE A 106 18.10 -10.15 -14.08
C PHE A 106 17.14 -11.20 -14.59
N LYS A 107 17.65 -12.42 -14.81
CA LYS A 107 16.83 -13.56 -15.21
C LYS A 107 15.95 -14.00 -14.05
N ILE A 108 14.69 -14.35 -14.32
CA ILE A 108 13.75 -14.80 -13.28
C ILE A 108 14.27 -16.07 -12.60
N GLU A 109 14.95 -16.94 -13.35
CA GLU A 109 15.57 -18.16 -12.81
C GLU A 109 16.64 -17.82 -11.76
N GLU A 110 17.51 -16.83 -12.03
CA GLU A 110 18.55 -16.39 -11.08
C GLU A 110 17.93 -15.76 -9.82
N LEU A 111 16.78 -15.08 -9.96
CA LEU A 111 16.05 -14.52 -8.83
C LEU A 111 15.36 -15.60 -7.99
N ASN A 112 14.83 -16.65 -8.62
CA ASN A 112 14.24 -17.78 -7.92
C ASN A 112 15.29 -18.56 -7.12
N GLU A 113 16.52 -18.69 -7.63
CA GLU A 113 17.64 -19.34 -6.92
C GLU A 113 17.98 -18.65 -5.59
N ILE A 114 17.82 -17.33 -5.51
CA ILE A 114 18.04 -16.52 -4.30
C ILE A 114 16.75 -16.24 -3.53
N GLY A 115 15.72 -17.06 -3.74
CA GLY A 115 14.51 -17.03 -2.93
C GLY A 115 13.52 -15.92 -3.27
N LEU A 116 13.42 -15.48 -4.54
CA LEU A 116 12.29 -14.66 -4.99
C LEU A 116 10.96 -15.33 -4.63
N LYS A 117 10.14 -14.61 -3.88
CA LYS A 117 8.75 -14.97 -3.59
C LYS A 117 7.83 -13.98 -4.27
N ILE A 118 6.98 -14.51 -5.14
CA ILE A 118 5.91 -13.74 -5.76
C ILE A 118 4.66 -13.95 -4.91
N ARG A 119 4.09 -12.86 -4.40
CA ARG A 119 2.83 -12.89 -3.65
C ARG A 119 1.86 -11.87 -4.24
N GLU A 120 0.60 -12.23 -4.27
CA GLU A 120 -0.46 -11.30 -4.61
C GLU A 120 -0.96 -10.63 -3.35
N ILE A 121 -1.12 -9.32 -3.40
CA ILE A 121 -1.84 -8.56 -2.39
C ILE A 121 -3.11 -8.01 -3.01
N GLU A 122 -4.16 -8.03 -2.21
CA GLU A 122 -5.44 -7.43 -2.56
C GLU A 122 -5.64 -6.17 -1.74
N TYR A 123 -6.06 -5.09 -2.40
CA TYR A 123 -6.46 -3.87 -1.72
C TYR A 123 -7.61 -3.20 -2.48
N VAL A 124 -8.41 -2.43 -1.74
CA VAL A 124 -9.48 -1.63 -2.34
C VAL A 124 -8.96 -0.24 -2.65
N THR A 125 -9.32 0.25 -3.84
CA THR A 125 -9.21 1.67 -4.19
C THR A 125 -10.58 2.30 -4.11
N VAL A 126 -10.68 3.46 -3.44
CA VAL A 126 -11.92 4.24 -3.37
C VAL A 126 -11.60 5.64 -3.89
N ARG A 127 -12.26 6.06 -4.96
CA ARG A 127 -11.97 7.34 -5.63
C ARG A 127 -13.22 8.02 -6.17
N GLU A 128 -13.14 9.33 -6.29
CA GLU A 128 -14.13 10.11 -7.03
C GLU A 128 -14.04 9.83 -8.53
N VAL A 129 -15.20 9.60 -9.16
CA VAL A 129 -15.34 9.46 -10.61
C VAL A 129 -15.64 10.83 -11.19
N LYS A 130 -14.60 11.51 -11.68
CA LYS A 130 -14.78 12.74 -12.46
C LYS A 130 -15.36 12.39 -13.84
N ARG A 131 -16.47 13.01 -14.22
CA ARG A 131 -17.00 12.91 -15.60
C ARG A 131 -15.91 13.38 -16.58
N LYS A 132 -15.61 12.56 -17.59
CA LYS A 132 -14.93 13.02 -18.81
C LYS A 132 -15.90 13.82 -19.66
#